data_AF-A0A2N1DQD8-F1
#
_entry.id   AF-A0A2N1DQD8-F1
#
_cell.length_a   1.000
_cell.length_b   1.000
_cell.length_c   1.000
_cell.angle_alpha   90.00
_cell.angle_beta   90.00
_cell.angle_gamma   90.00
#
_symmetry.space_group_name_H-M   'P 1'
#
loop_
_entity.id
_entity.type
_entity.pdbx_description
1 polymer ?
#
loop_
_entity_poly.entity_id
_entity_poly.type
_entity_poly.pdbx_seq_one_letter_code
_entity_poly.pdbx_strand_id
1 'polypeptide(L)'
;MKKFILVSSLLVLFATPSWGIMIDDSSAGTDDGTDLGSVDTYISDTNLLSNSNPTTETAWVNSVLASSGITATFAVKDEPVTYYGTDTANTFAFSMSSTPEYFLIKNAKYWALYQNQADLGWGVFDSTYLPPRMNLSSGFKISHVSQFGTGSTSVPEPSTTLLLGAGLLGFGLYSRKRSKK
;
A
#
# COMPACT_ATOMS: atom_id res chain seq x y z
N MET A 1 2.29 -51.63 -0.38
CA MET A 1 1.59 -50.42 -0.88
C MET A 1 1.36 -49.45 0.29
N LYS A 2 2.39 -48.71 0.77
CA LYS A 2 2.24 -47.80 1.94
C LYS A 2 3.17 -46.57 1.97
N LYS A 3 3.90 -46.25 0.88
CA LYS A 3 4.96 -45.20 0.92
C LYS A 3 4.71 -43.95 0.07
N PHE A 4 3.51 -43.78 -0.50
CA PHE A 4 3.23 -42.68 -1.44
C PHE A 4 2.40 -41.51 -0.87
N ILE A 5 1.96 -41.57 0.39
CA ILE A 5 1.10 -40.54 0.99
C ILE A 5 1.90 -39.42 1.69
N LEU A 6 3.20 -39.60 1.95
CA LEU A 6 3.95 -38.68 2.81
C LEU A 6 4.46 -37.39 2.11
N VAL A 7 4.41 -37.30 0.78
CA VAL A 7 5.02 -36.16 0.05
C VAL A 7 4.04 -35.00 -0.16
N SER A 8 2.73 -35.25 -0.12
CA SER A 8 1.73 -34.18 -0.33
C SER A 8 1.49 -33.30 0.90
N SER A 9 1.86 -33.76 2.10
CA SER A 9 1.60 -33.06 3.36
C SER A 9 2.68 -32.05 3.75
N LEU A 10 3.83 -32.02 3.05
CA LEU A 10 4.97 -31.14 3.42
C LEU A 10 4.95 -29.79 2.69
N LEU A 11 4.04 -29.57 1.74
CA LEU A 11 3.93 -28.35 0.92
C LEU A 11 2.98 -27.28 1.49
N VAL A 12 2.32 -27.55 2.62
CA VAL A 12 1.35 -26.62 3.25
C VAL A 12 2.00 -25.74 4.35
N LEU A 13 3.30 -25.88 4.59
CA LEU A 13 3.97 -25.30 5.77
C LEU A 13 4.53 -23.86 5.59
N PHE A 14 4.25 -23.18 4.47
CA PHE A 14 4.77 -21.83 4.21
C PHE A 14 3.72 -20.78 3.84
N ALA A 15 2.45 -21.00 4.18
CA ALA A 15 1.49 -19.90 4.20
C ALA A 15 1.78 -19.05 5.45
N THR A 16 2.57 -17.99 5.30
CA THR A 16 2.67 -16.96 6.34
C THR A 16 1.32 -16.25 6.41
N PRO A 17 0.65 -16.21 7.57
CA PRO A 17 -0.49 -15.32 7.72
C PRO A 17 0.02 -13.89 7.50
N SER A 18 -0.53 -13.19 6.51
CA SER A 18 -0.37 -11.75 6.41
C SER A 18 -1.42 -11.15 7.33
N TRP A 19 -0.98 -10.41 8.36
CA TRP A 19 -1.89 -9.65 9.20
C TRP A 19 -2.07 -8.28 8.53
N GLY A 20 -3.32 -7.99 8.15
CA GLY A 20 -3.72 -6.68 7.66
C GLY A 20 -4.10 -5.77 8.83
N ILE A 21 -3.88 -4.47 8.66
CA ILE A 21 -4.42 -3.43 9.54
C ILE A 21 -5.89 -3.27 9.20
N MET A 22 -6.75 -3.24 10.22
CA MET A 22 -8.19 -3.11 10.03
C MET A 22 -8.68 -1.73 10.48
N ILE A 23 -9.72 -1.22 9.83
CA ILE A 23 -10.49 -0.11 10.41
C ILE A 23 -11.11 -0.60 11.71
N ASP A 24 -10.89 0.16 12.79
CA ASP A 24 -11.49 -0.04 14.12
C ASP A 24 -11.97 1.33 14.60
N ASP A 25 -13.12 1.74 14.06
CA ASP A 25 -13.71 3.03 14.35
C ASP A 25 -15.24 2.94 14.22
N SER A 26 -15.93 3.07 15.35
CA SER A 26 -17.39 3.04 15.41
C SER A 26 -18.10 4.08 14.52
N SER A 27 -17.39 5.13 14.09
CA SER A 27 -17.92 6.14 13.16
C SER A 27 -17.80 5.75 11.68
N ALA A 28 -17.06 4.69 11.36
CA ALA A 28 -16.82 4.21 9.99
C ALA A 28 -18.02 3.48 9.36
N GLY A 29 -19.03 3.10 10.15
CA GLY A 29 -20.27 2.52 9.61
C GLY A 29 -20.02 1.20 8.89
N THR A 30 -20.24 1.16 7.57
CA THR A 30 -20.00 -0.05 6.76
C THR A 30 -18.53 -0.32 6.49
N ASP A 31 -17.66 0.68 6.71
CA ASP A 31 -16.22 0.56 6.48
C ASP A 31 -15.50 -0.06 7.71
N ASP A 32 -16.17 -0.16 8.86
CA ASP A 32 -15.61 -0.77 10.07
C ASP A 32 -15.25 -2.25 9.85
N GLY A 33 -14.04 -2.65 10.23
CA GLY A 33 -13.49 -3.98 9.95
C GLY A 33 -12.99 -4.19 8.51
N THR A 34 -12.85 -3.14 7.69
CA THR A 34 -12.20 -3.24 6.37
C THR A 34 -10.70 -3.52 6.52
N ASP A 35 -10.18 -4.49 5.75
CA ASP A 35 -8.75 -4.78 5.64
C ASP A 35 -8.05 -3.74 4.75
N LEU A 36 -7.03 -3.10 5.32
CA LEU A 36 -6.26 -2.03 4.74
C LEU A 36 -4.85 -2.48 4.33
N GLY A 37 -4.48 -3.74 4.57
CA GLY A 37 -3.14 -4.22 4.32
C GLY A 37 -2.14 -3.69 5.35
N SER A 38 -1.25 -2.79 4.94
CA SER A 38 -0.14 -2.30 5.77
C SER A 38 -0.07 -0.78 5.79
N VAL A 39 0.62 -0.20 6.78
CA VAL A 39 0.90 1.25 6.80
C VAL A 39 1.71 1.66 5.57
N ASP A 40 1.29 2.75 4.93
CA ASP A 40 2.00 3.33 3.81
C ASP A 40 3.32 3.96 4.24
N THR A 41 4.29 3.95 3.33
CA THR A 41 5.63 4.40 3.65
C THR A 41 5.72 5.92 3.59
N TYR A 42 5.97 6.56 4.73
CA TYR A 42 6.29 7.98 4.79
C TYR A 42 7.58 8.28 4.02
N ILE A 43 7.57 9.31 3.18
CA ILE A 43 8.73 9.74 2.39
C ILE A 43 9.29 11.07 2.89
N SER A 44 8.45 12.09 2.97
CA SER A 44 8.90 13.46 3.25
C SER A 44 7.73 14.37 3.59
N ASP A 45 7.98 15.51 4.22
CA ASP A 45 7.02 16.58 4.45
C ASP A 45 7.59 17.97 4.13
N THR A 46 6.68 18.94 3.97
CA THR A 46 7.04 20.34 3.79
C THR A 46 5.95 21.27 4.32
N ASN A 47 6.35 22.49 4.66
CA ASN A 47 5.45 23.61 4.93
C ASN A 47 5.75 24.85 4.07
N LEU A 48 6.55 24.68 3.03
CA LEU A 48 7.11 25.77 2.22
C LEU A 48 6.38 25.96 0.89
N LEU A 49 5.35 25.15 0.59
CA LEU A 49 4.57 25.33 -0.62
C LEU A 49 3.74 26.60 -0.55
N SER A 50 3.77 27.36 -1.64
CA SER A 50 3.05 28.63 -1.76
C SER A 50 1.54 28.46 -1.89
N ASN A 51 1.10 27.31 -2.41
CA ASN A 51 -0.30 26.98 -2.64
C ASN A 51 -0.49 25.44 -2.77
N SER A 52 -1.75 25.01 -2.86
CA SER A 52 -2.16 23.61 -2.98
C SER A 52 -2.73 23.26 -4.37
N ASN A 53 -2.19 23.86 -5.44
CA ASN A 53 -2.60 23.53 -6.80
C ASN A 53 -1.81 22.31 -7.33
N PRO A 54 -2.39 21.54 -8.27
CA PRO A 54 -1.76 20.33 -8.81
C PRO A 54 -0.35 20.57 -9.34
N THR A 55 -0.10 21.70 -10.01
CA THR A 55 1.22 22.02 -10.57
C THR A 55 2.29 22.18 -9.48
N THR A 56 1.98 22.90 -8.42
CA THR A 56 2.90 23.18 -7.31
C THR A 56 3.20 21.91 -6.51
N GLU A 57 2.15 21.13 -6.24
CA GLU A 57 2.30 19.86 -5.51
C GLU A 57 3.07 18.83 -6.34
N THR A 58 2.76 18.70 -7.64
CA THR A 58 3.49 17.79 -8.55
C THR A 58 4.96 18.17 -8.67
N ALA A 59 5.28 19.47 -8.77
CA ALA A 59 6.67 19.92 -8.84
C ALA A 59 7.46 19.56 -7.58
N TRP A 60 6.84 19.67 -6.41
CA TRP A 60 7.45 19.27 -5.15
C TRP A 60 7.57 17.75 -5.00
N VAL A 61 6.52 16.99 -5.32
CA VAL A 61 6.59 15.52 -5.30
C VAL A 61 7.71 15.02 -6.22
N ASN A 62 7.81 15.57 -7.44
CA ASN A 62 8.89 15.21 -8.36
C ASN A 62 10.27 15.65 -7.87
N SER A 63 10.40 16.76 -7.12
CA SER A 63 11.68 17.13 -6.56
C SER A 63 12.13 16.19 -5.43
N VAL A 64 11.20 15.66 -4.65
CA VAL A 64 11.47 14.64 -3.62
C VAL A 64 11.87 13.31 -4.26
N LEU A 65 11.09 12.86 -5.26
CA LEU A 65 11.27 11.56 -5.91
C LEU A 65 12.40 11.51 -6.94
N ALA A 66 12.93 12.67 -7.36
CA ALA A 66 14.03 12.77 -8.32
C ALA A 66 15.27 11.97 -7.89
N SER A 67 15.55 11.89 -6.58
CA SER A 67 16.67 11.13 -6.03
C SER A 67 16.57 9.62 -6.32
N SER A 68 15.35 9.12 -6.50
CA SER A 68 15.05 7.72 -6.82
C SER A 68 14.81 7.50 -8.33
N GLY A 69 14.99 8.53 -9.17
CA GLY A 69 14.77 8.44 -10.62
C GLY A 69 13.30 8.30 -11.02
N ILE A 70 12.37 8.61 -10.11
CA ILE A 70 10.93 8.47 -10.32
C ILE A 70 10.33 9.81 -10.75
N THR A 71 9.42 9.77 -11.72
CA THR A 71 8.59 10.92 -12.11
C THR A 71 7.13 10.55 -11.90
N ALA A 72 6.48 11.26 -10.98
CA ALA A 72 5.08 11.11 -10.65
C ALA A 72 4.23 12.08 -11.47
N THR A 73 3.06 11.60 -11.89
CA THR A 73 2.03 12.37 -12.58
C THR A 73 0.83 12.53 -11.67
N PHE A 74 0.33 13.75 -11.54
CA PHE A 74 -0.90 14.03 -10.80
C PHE A 74 -2.09 13.30 -11.44
N ALA A 75 -2.84 12.57 -10.63
CA ALA A 75 -4.03 11.85 -11.05
C ALA A 75 -5.30 12.60 -10.63
N VAL A 76 -5.49 12.75 -9.33
CA VAL A 76 -6.73 13.28 -8.76
C VAL A 76 -6.46 13.97 -7.42
N LYS A 77 -7.38 14.84 -7.02
CA LYS A 77 -7.40 15.48 -5.71
C LYS A 77 -8.76 15.25 -5.06
N ASP A 78 -8.76 14.63 -3.89
CA ASP A 78 -9.96 14.39 -3.08
C ASP A 78 -10.09 15.48 -2.01
N GLU A 79 -11.25 16.15 -1.99
CA GLU A 79 -11.60 17.19 -1.01
C GLU A 79 -13.15 17.30 -0.94
N PRO A 80 -13.79 17.15 0.23
CA PRO A 80 -13.22 16.86 1.55
C PRO A 80 -12.80 15.40 1.72
N VAL A 81 -11.93 15.12 2.70
CA VAL A 81 -11.48 13.76 3.03
C VAL A 81 -11.91 13.38 4.45
N THR A 82 -12.63 12.26 4.56
CA THR A 82 -12.94 11.60 5.83
C THR A 82 -11.88 10.55 6.10
N TYR A 83 -11.46 10.43 7.35
CA TYR A 83 -10.51 9.42 7.80
C TYR A 83 -11.06 8.71 9.05
N TYR A 84 -10.59 7.50 9.28
CA TYR A 84 -11.03 6.61 10.36
C TYR A 84 -9.83 6.10 11.16
N GLY A 85 -10.08 5.80 12.44
CA GLY A 85 -9.15 5.06 13.28
C GLY A 85 -8.94 3.62 12.78
N THR A 86 -7.80 3.05 13.13
CA THR A 86 -7.48 1.64 12.86
C THR A 86 -7.24 0.90 14.17
N ASP A 87 -7.17 -0.43 14.09
CA ASP A 87 -6.79 -1.30 15.20
C ASP A 87 -5.33 -1.11 15.68
N THR A 88 -4.56 -0.28 14.96
CA THR A 88 -3.19 0.07 15.27
C THR A 88 -3.09 1.50 15.81
N ALA A 89 -2.44 1.65 16.96
CA ALA A 89 -2.30 2.95 17.63
C ALA A 89 -1.60 3.99 16.72
N ASN A 90 -2.12 5.22 16.71
CA ASN A 90 -1.65 6.35 15.90
C ASN A 90 -1.78 6.17 14.38
N THR A 91 -2.38 5.08 13.91
CA THR A 91 -2.58 4.78 12.50
C THR A 91 -4.02 5.09 12.10
N PHE A 92 -4.16 5.75 10.96
CA PHE A 92 -5.43 6.20 10.42
C PHE A 92 -5.54 5.83 8.95
N ALA A 93 -6.76 5.69 8.46
CA ALA A 93 -7.05 5.34 7.08
C ALA A 93 -8.05 6.30 6.45
N PHE A 94 -7.93 6.54 5.15
CA PHE A 94 -8.93 7.26 4.36
C PHE A 94 -9.12 6.56 3.01
N SER A 95 -10.32 6.65 2.47
CA SER A 95 -10.62 6.08 1.15
C SER A 95 -10.08 6.98 0.04
N MET A 96 -9.57 6.37 -1.02
CA MET A 96 -9.07 7.06 -2.20
C MET A 96 -10.00 6.84 -3.38
N SER A 97 -10.19 7.88 -4.20
CA SER A 97 -10.96 7.78 -5.45
C SER A 97 -10.25 7.02 -6.58
N SER A 98 -8.96 6.71 -6.42
CA SER A 98 -8.18 5.90 -7.34
C SER A 98 -7.16 5.04 -6.58
N THR A 99 -6.30 4.34 -7.30
CA THR A 99 -5.24 3.50 -6.75
C THR A 99 -3.86 4.07 -7.09
N PRO A 100 -3.45 5.17 -6.42
CA PRO A 100 -2.19 5.82 -6.73
C PRO A 100 -1.01 5.05 -6.14
N GLU A 101 0.17 5.25 -6.72
CA GLU A 101 1.43 4.76 -6.15
C GLU A 101 1.94 5.69 -5.05
N TYR A 102 1.60 6.97 -5.14
CA TYR A 102 1.97 7.98 -4.15
C TYR A 102 0.77 8.86 -3.84
N PHE A 103 0.64 9.25 -2.60
CA PHE A 103 -0.36 10.24 -2.22
C PHE A 103 0.24 11.26 -1.26
N LEU A 104 -0.36 12.43 -1.27
CA LEU A 104 0.01 13.55 -0.46
C LEU A 104 -1.17 13.88 0.43
N ILE A 105 -0.94 13.91 1.74
CA ILE A 105 -1.92 14.40 2.72
C ILE A 105 -1.61 15.86 3.00
N LYS A 106 -2.61 16.74 2.87
CA LYS A 106 -2.49 18.15 3.25
C LYS A 106 -3.31 18.46 4.49
N ASN A 107 -2.68 19.15 5.43
CA ASN A 107 -3.30 19.67 6.63
C ASN A 107 -2.78 21.09 6.92
N ALA A 108 -3.68 22.08 7.00
CA ALA A 108 -3.32 23.47 7.26
C ALA A 108 -2.23 24.03 6.32
N LYS A 109 -0.98 24.14 6.79
CA LYS A 109 0.19 24.60 6.02
C LYS A 109 1.21 23.48 5.77
N TYR A 110 0.84 22.22 6.00
CA TYR A 110 1.74 21.08 5.92
C TYR A 110 1.26 20.11 4.85
N TRP A 111 2.22 19.55 4.12
CA TRP A 111 2.04 18.52 3.11
C TRP A 111 2.95 17.35 3.48
N ALA A 112 2.42 16.14 3.54
CA ALA A 112 3.19 14.93 3.80
C ALA A 112 2.99 13.95 2.63
N LEU A 113 4.10 13.43 2.09
CA LEU A 113 4.14 12.50 0.98
C LEU A 113 4.35 11.08 1.49
N TYR A 114 3.54 10.17 0.96
CA TYR A 114 3.57 8.75 1.25
C TYR A 114 3.63 7.94 -0.05
N GLN A 115 4.26 6.77 0.02
CA GLN A 115 4.16 5.74 -0.99
C GLN A 115 3.10 4.72 -0.58
N ASN A 116 2.11 4.53 -1.44
CA ASN A 116 1.06 3.56 -1.24
C ASN A 116 1.62 2.13 -1.37
N GLN A 117 1.52 1.36 -0.30
CA GLN A 117 1.99 -0.04 -0.25
C GLN A 117 0.88 -1.03 -0.59
N ALA A 118 -0.37 -0.66 -0.33
CA ALA A 118 -1.52 -1.53 -0.50
C ALA A 118 -2.41 -0.99 -1.63
N ASP A 119 -2.48 -1.71 -2.74
CA ASP A 119 -3.38 -1.39 -3.85
C ASP A 119 -4.84 -1.80 -3.53
N LEU A 120 -5.35 -1.30 -2.40
CA LEU A 120 -6.66 -1.64 -1.82
C LEU A 120 -7.65 -0.46 -1.89
N GLY A 121 -7.25 0.67 -2.47
CA GLY A 121 -8.07 1.88 -2.54
C GLY A 121 -8.13 2.67 -1.22
N TRP A 122 -7.22 2.39 -0.28
CA TRP A 122 -7.11 3.05 1.01
C TRP A 122 -5.71 3.60 1.22
N GLY A 123 -5.61 4.83 1.74
CA GLY A 123 -4.36 5.38 2.22
C GLY A 123 -4.28 5.20 3.73
N VAL A 124 -3.25 4.54 4.22
CA VAL A 124 -3.02 4.18 5.63
C VAL A 124 -1.76 4.88 6.11
N PHE A 125 -1.88 5.75 7.10
CA PHE A 125 -0.74 6.54 7.57
C PHE A 125 -0.64 6.56 9.09
N ASP A 126 0.60 6.52 9.57
CA ASP A 126 0.91 6.69 10.98
C ASP A 126 1.22 8.17 11.27
N SER A 127 0.43 8.74 12.19
CA SER A 127 0.51 10.13 12.60
C SER A 127 1.78 10.50 13.35
N THR A 128 2.54 9.52 13.85
CA THR A 128 3.83 9.76 14.51
C THR A 128 4.92 10.25 13.55
N TYR A 129 4.80 9.95 12.25
CA TYR A 129 5.68 10.49 11.21
C TYR A 129 5.31 11.90 10.77
N LEU A 130 4.11 12.37 11.12
CA LEU A 130 3.67 13.70 10.75
C LEU A 130 4.34 14.75 11.65
N PRO A 131 4.68 15.93 11.10
CA PRO A 131 5.26 16.99 11.90
C PRO A 131 4.34 17.35 13.08
N PRO A 132 4.85 17.75 14.26
CA PRO A 132 4.05 17.92 15.47
C PRO A 132 2.83 18.86 15.34
N ARG A 133 2.86 19.79 14.37
CA ARG A 133 1.75 20.71 14.08
C ARG A 133 0.68 20.15 13.14
N MET A 134 0.95 18.99 12.55
CA MET A 134 0.04 18.14 11.78
C MET A 134 -0.48 16.96 12.62
N ASN A 135 0.02 16.80 13.86
CA ASN A 135 -0.34 15.69 14.75
C ASN A 135 -1.85 15.66 15.06
N LEU A 136 -2.45 14.49 14.90
CA LEU A 136 -3.88 14.23 14.81
C LEU A 136 -4.62 14.12 16.15
N SER A 137 -3.96 14.37 17.28
CA SER A 137 -4.45 13.96 18.60
C SER A 137 -5.70 14.70 19.13
N SER A 138 -6.22 15.73 18.46
CA SER A 138 -7.54 16.29 18.80
C SER A 138 -8.12 17.22 17.72
N GLY A 139 -9.13 16.76 16.97
CA GLY A 139 -10.03 17.62 16.19
C GLY A 139 -9.53 18.12 14.83
N PHE A 140 -8.59 17.41 14.20
CA PHE A 140 -8.09 17.80 12.88
C PHE A 140 -8.97 17.32 11.71
N LYS A 141 -8.84 18.01 10.59
CA LYS A 141 -9.43 17.65 9.30
C LYS A 141 -8.33 17.56 8.25
N ILE A 142 -8.27 16.46 7.52
CA ILE A 142 -7.51 16.41 6.26
C ILE A 142 -8.19 17.41 5.32
N SER A 143 -7.46 18.40 4.82
CA SER A 143 -8.05 19.38 3.90
C SER A 143 -8.30 18.72 2.55
N HIS A 144 -7.27 18.07 2.02
CA HIS A 144 -7.34 17.31 0.78
C HIS A 144 -6.25 16.25 0.73
N VAL A 145 -6.45 15.28 -0.14
CA VAL A 145 -5.42 14.33 -0.55
C VAL A 145 -5.18 14.48 -2.05
N SER A 146 -3.93 14.61 -2.45
CA SER A 146 -3.53 14.60 -3.86
C SER A 146 -2.88 13.26 -4.19
N GLN A 147 -3.31 12.64 -5.27
CA GLN A 147 -2.93 11.29 -5.66
C GLN A 147 -2.06 11.34 -6.93
N PHE A 148 -1.03 10.50 -6.99
CA PHE A 148 -0.05 10.48 -8.07
C PHE A 148 0.27 9.04 -8.51
N GLY A 149 0.41 8.82 -9.81
CA GLY A 149 0.85 7.55 -10.41
C GLY A 149 2.14 7.74 -11.21
N THR A 150 2.94 6.68 -11.38
CA THR A 150 4.19 6.75 -12.18
C THR A 150 4.05 6.17 -13.57
N GLY A 151 2.87 5.64 -13.94
CA GLY A 151 2.64 5.03 -15.25
C GLY A 151 3.45 3.74 -15.47
N SER A 152 4.11 3.21 -14.44
CA SER A 152 4.90 1.99 -14.51
C SER A 152 4.78 1.20 -13.20
N THR A 153 3.71 0.43 -13.05
CA THR A 153 3.66 -0.61 -12.03
C THR A 153 4.52 -1.79 -12.51
N SER A 154 5.80 -1.74 -12.15
CA SER A 154 6.71 -2.89 -12.22
C SER A 154 6.28 -3.88 -11.13
N VAL A 155 5.22 -4.66 -11.41
CA VAL A 155 4.80 -5.77 -10.55
C VAL A 155 5.91 -6.82 -10.57
N PRO A 156 6.55 -7.16 -9.43
CA PRO A 156 7.45 -8.30 -9.37
C PRO A 156 6.69 -9.54 -9.82
N GLU A 157 7.22 -10.24 -10.81
CA GLU A 157 6.58 -11.46 -11.31
C GLU A 157 6.30 -12.40 -10.13
N PRO A 158 5.05 -12.86 -9.95
CA PRO A 158 4.70 -13.63 -8.77
C PRO A 158 5.53 -14.91 -8.78
N SER A 159 6.13 -15.24 -7.63
CA SER A 159 6.92 -16.47 -7.40
C SER A 159 6.15 -17.77 -7.72
N THR A 160 4.84 -17.66 -7.96
CA THR A 160 3.98 -18.72 -8.50
C THR A 160 4.37 -19.17 -9.90
N THR A 161 4.91 -18.33 -10.79
CA THR A 161 5.38 -18.78 -12.13
C THR A 161 6.62 -19.65 -12.01
N LEU A 162 7.56 -19.28 -11.13
CA LEU A 162 8.71 -20.11 -10.81
C LEU A 162 8.28 -21.45 -10.19
N LEU A 163 7.34 -21.42 -9.24
CA LEU A 163 6.83 -22.62 -8.58
C LEU A 163 6.08 -23.53 -9.56
N LEU A 164 5.25 -22.96 -10.44
CA LEU A 164 4.54 -23.67 -11.51
C LEU A 164 5.54 -24.32 -12.48
N GLY A 165 6.58 -23.58 -12.88
CA GLY A 165 7.67 -24.08 -13.71
C GLY A 165 8.42 -25.25 -13.06
N ALA A 166 8.80 -25.10 -11.78
CA ALA A 166 9.47 -26.15 -11.02
C ALA A 166 8.59 -27.39 -10.84
N GLY A 167 7.28 -27.19 -10.61
CA GLY A 167 6.28 -28.26 -10.51
C GLY A 167 6.16 -29.07 -11.80
N LEU A 168 6.02 -28.40 -12.94
CA LEU A 168 5.92 -29.05 -14.26
C LEU A 168 7.20 -29.81 -14.63
N LEU A 169 8.37 -29.23 -14.35
CA LEU A 169 9.66 -29.92 -14.53
C LEU A 169 9.76 -31.17 -13.65
N GLY A 170 9.37 -31.07 -12.39
CA GLY A 170 9.32 -32.21 -11.47
C GLY A 170 8.39 -33.33 -11.96
N PHE A 171 7.19 -32.99 -12.41
CA PHE A 171 6.23 -33.94 -12.99
C PHE A 171 6.75 -34.59 -14.29
N GLY A 172 7.37 -33.81 -15.18
CA GLY A 172 7.93 -34.31 -16.44
C GLY A 172 9.09 -35.29 -16.24
N LEU A 173 9.97 -35.03 -15.28
CA LEU A 173 11.05 -35.95 -14.92
C LEU A 173 10.51 -37.23 -14.26
N TYR A 174 9.48 -37.11 -13.41
CA TYR A 174 8.85 -38.25 -12.77
C TYR A 174 8.10 -39.16 -13.76
N SER A 175 7.36 -38.58 -14.73
CA SER A 175 6.61 -39.36 -15.74
C SER A 175 7.54 -40.17 -16.65
N ARG A 176 8.68 -39.59 -17.07
CA ARG A 176 9.71 -40.28 -17.86
C ARG A 176 10.29 -41.50 -17.16
N LYS A 177 10.44 -41.44 -15.83
CA LYS A 177 10.98 -42.55 -15.04
C LYS A 177 9.99 -43.73 -14.93
N ARG A 178 8.68 -43.47 -15.02
CA ARG A 178 7.65 -44.52 -15.04
C ARG A 178 7.45 -45.14 -16.42
N SER A 179 7.61 -44.37 -17.50
CA SER A 179 7.42 -44.88 -18.85
C SER A 179 8.56 -45.80 -19.36
N LYS A 180 9.67 -45.90 -18.62
CA LYS A 180 10.80 -46.81 -18.92
C LYS A 180 10.77 -48.12 -18.11
N LYS A 181 9.65 -48.45 -17.47
CA LYS A 181 9.35 -49.75 -16.87
C LYS A 181 8.17 -50.37 -17.61
#